data_AF-A0A2Z6QN39-F1
#
_entry.id   AF-A0A2Z6QN39-F1
#
_cell.length_a   1.000
_cell.length_b   1.000
_cell.length_c   1.000
_cell.angle_alpha   90.00
_cell.angle_beta   90.00
_cell.angle_gamma   90.00
#
_symmetry.space_group_name_H-M   'P 1'
#
loop_
_entity.id
_entity.type
_entity.pdbx_description
1 polymer ?
#
loop_
_entity_poly.entity_id
_entity_poly.type
_entity_poly.pdbx_seq_one_letter_code
_entity_poly.pdbx_strand_id
1 'polypeptide(L)'
;MPDGERFKDVEKFVPICIYCNEENIFEGLKESGGLIKCNGCNIIIPFSSILTQLTFKVRSYIKQYYDDWKVCDEQSCLYRTRQVTYSKNCINRECNGKMKVEYDEQKLYLQLLYLSQLFDINKVQKRAEFGYENIKELGRLKSLVDRHLDQNALRYVNLGELFIVNKNLQCAFTKNLITVICRIMRLEMF
;
A
#
# COMPACT_ATOMS: atom_id res chain seq x y z
N MET A 1 2.50 14.68 12.89
CA MET A 1 1.75 13.49 13.36
C MET A 1 2.75 12.38 13.60
N PRO A 2 2.78 11.75 14.79
CA PRO A 2 3.68 10.63 15.10
C PRO A 2 3.34 9.39 14.26
N ASP A 3 4.34 8.58 13.93
CA ASP A 3 4.20 7.41 13.04
C ASP A 3 3.16 6.39 13.58
N GLY A 4 3.02 6.26 14.90
CA GLY A 4 2.05 5.34 15.52
C GLY A 4 0.58 5.69 15.26
N GLU A 5 0.23 6.97 15.20
CA GLU A 5 -1.14 7.38 14.84
C GLU A 5 -1.35 7.28 13.34
N ARG A 6 -0.31 7.55 12.55
CA ARG A 6 -0.36 7.57 11.09
C ARG A 6 -0.66 6.19 10.49
N PHE A 7 -0.14 5.13 11.10
CA PHE A 7 -0.27 3.77 10.61
C PHE A 7 -1.27 2.92 11.43
N LYS A 8 -2.20 3.56 12.15
CA LYS A 8 -3.17 2.86 13.02
C LYS A 8 -4.07 1.89 12.25
N ASP A 9 -4.55 2.31 11.08
CA ASP A 9 -5.51 1.54 10.27
C ASP A 9 -4.82 0.72 9.16
N VAL A 10 -3.50 0.57 9.24
CA VAL A 10 -2.68 -0.11 8.22
C VAL A 10 -2.50 -1.58 8.59
N GLU A 11 -2.58 -2.45 7.59
CA GLU A 11 -2.34 -3.88 7.76
C GLU A 11 -0.83 -4.14 7.93
N LYS A 12 -0.46 -4.82 9.02
CA LYS A 12 0.92 -5.20 9.30
C LYS A 12 1.43 -6.22 8.27
N PHE A 13 2.72 -6.19 7.98
CA PHE A 13 3.33 -7.21 7.13
C PHE A 13 3.63 -8.46 7.96
N VAL A 14 3.00 -9.58 7.58
CA VAL A 14 3.10 -10.86 8.28
C VAL A 14 3.61 -11.94 7.32
N PRO A 15 4.95 -12.10 7.17
CA PRO A 15 5.51 -13.19 6.37
C PRO A 15 5.25 -14.57 6.98
N ILE A 16 4.81 -15.49 6.13
CA ILE A 16 4.59 -16.90 6.44
C ILE A 16 5.90 -17.68 6.20
N CYS A 17 6.29 -18.51 7.15
CA CYS A 17 7.47 -19.35 7.01
C CYS A 17 7.21 -20.54 6.07
N ILE A 18 8.07 -20.75 5.07
CA ILE A 18 7.92 -21.87 4.12
C ILE A 18 8.18 -23.25 4.73
N TYR A 19 8.81 -23.30 5.91
CA TYR A 19 9.22 -24.55 6.55
C TYR A 19 8.20 -25.07 7.56
N CYS A 20 7.62 -24.17 8.38
CA CYS A 20 6.67 -24.53 9.44
C CYS A 20 5.28 -23.89 9.28
N ASN A 21 5.09 -23.05 8.24
CA ASN A 21 3.84 -22.34 7.97
C ASN A 21 3.38 -21.37 9.08
N GLU A 22 4.26 -21.03 10.02
CA GLU A 22 3.99 -20.06 11.08
C GLU A 22 3.97 -18.63 10.53
N GLU A 23 3.04 -17.82 11.03
CA GLU A 23 2.92 -16.40 10.73
C GLU A 23 3.86 -15.56 11.62
N ASN A 24 4.61 -14.65 11.01
CA ASN A 24 5.61 -13.86 11.74
C ASN A 24 5.33 -12.38 11.54
N ILE A 25 5.04 -11.64 12.61
CA ILE A 25 4.79 -10.20 12.53
C ILE A 25 6.13 -9.48 12.34
N PHE A 26 6.28 -8.76 11.23
CA PHE A 26 7.48 -7.97 10.95
C PHE A 26 7.26 -6.49 11.29
N GLU A 27 7.80 -6.03 12.42
CA GLU A 27 7.67 -4.65 12.90
C GLU A 27 8.87 -3.74 12.54
N GLY A 28 9.70 -4.20 11.60
CA GLY A 28 10.85 -3.47 11.06
C GLY A 28 12.21 -3.96 11.55
N LEU A 29 13.26 -3.26 11.14
CA LEU A 29 14.67 -3.67 11.27
C LEU A 29 15.30 -3.42 12.65
N LYS A 30 14.51 -3.36 13.72
CA LYS A 30 15.00 -2.92 15.06
C LYS A 30 15.93 -3.92 15.75
N GLU A 31 15.69 -5.23 15.55
CA GLU A 31 16.36 -6.28 16.33
C GLU A 31 17.01 -7.37 15.47
N SER A 32 16.45 -7.63 14.29
CA SER A 32 17.04 -8.52 13.31
C SER A 32 18.02 -7.74 12.43
N GLY A 33 19.30 -8.14 12.39
CA GLY A 33 20.35 -7.63 11.47
C GLY A 33 20.08 -7.87 9.97
N GLY A 34 18.84 -7.64 9.55
CA GLY A 34 18.31 -7.72 8.20
C GLY A 34 17.62 -9.03 7.87
N LEU A 35 17.62 -9.96 8.82
CA LEU A 35 17.19 -11.34 8.61
C LEU A 35 15.91 -11.63 9.38
N ILE A 36 14.81 -11.93 8.69
CA ILE A 36 13.55 -12.31 9.33
C ILE A 36 13.68 -13.75 9.81
N LYS A 37 13.76 -13.96 11.13
CA LYS A 37 13.70 -15.29 11.74
C LYS A 37 12.26 -15.68 11.99
N CYS A 38 11.96 -16.96 11.78
CA CYS A 38 10.65 -17.50 12.11
C CYS A 38 10.53 -17.76 13.62
N ASN A 39 9.41 -17.37 14.24
CA ASN A 39 9.12 -17.58 15.66
C ASN A 39 8.88 -19.06 16.00
N GLY A 40 8.37 -19.85 15.06
CA GLY A 40 8.09 -21.28 15.27
C GLY A 40 9.35 -22.16 15.19
N CYS A 41 10.07 -22.10 14.06
CA CYS A 41 11.22 -22.97 13.81
C CYS A 41 12.59 -22.31 14.02
N ASN A 42 12.66 -21.01 14.34
CA ASN A 42 13.90 -20.23 14.46
C ASN A 42 14.80 -20.20 13.22
N ILE A 43 14.32 -20.70 12.08
CA ILE A 43 15.02 -20.66 10.80
C ILE A 43 14.83 -19.28 10.17
N ILE A 44 15.88 -18.79 9.50
CA ILE A 44 15.82 -17.57 8.70
C ILE A 44 14.92 -17.81 7.49
N ILE A 45 13.89 -16.99 7.34
CA ILE A 45 13.03 -17.03 6.16
C ILE A 45 13.85 -16.54 4.96
N PRO A 46 13.92 -17.31 3.86
CA PRO A 46 14.73 -16.94 2.71
C PRO A 46 14.20 -15.67 2.05
N PHE A 47 15.14 -14.83 1.58
CA PHE A 47 14.85 -13.57 0.91
C PHE A 47 13.83 -13.70 -0.22
N SER A 48 13.97 -14.73 -1.06
CA SER A 48 13.08 -14.99 -2.19
C SER A 48 11.63 -15.20 -1.76
N SER A 49 11.40 -15.86 -0.62
CA SER A 49 10.07 -16.05 -0.05
C SER A 49 9.48 -14.72 0.41
N ILE A 50 10.24 -13.93 1.15
CA ILE A 50 9.81 -12.60 1.62
C ILE A 50 9.49 -11.68 0.43
N LEU A 51 10.36 -11.67 -0.58
CA LEU A 51 10.18 -10.87 -1.80
C LEU A 51 8.88 -11.26 -2.52
N THR A 52 8.62 -12.56 -2.66
CA THR A 52 7.42 -13.07 -3.33
C THR A 52 6.16 -12.69 -2.55
N GLN A 53 6.17 -12.90 -1.24
CA GLN A 53 5.05 -12.56 -0.35
C GLN A 53 4.78 -11.06 -0.32
N LEU A 54 5.82 -10.22 -0.27
CA LEU A 54 5.70 -8.77 -0.34
C LEU A 54 5.11 -8.34 -1.69
N THR A 55 5.60 -8.92 -2.80
CA THR A 55 5.08 -8.65 -4.14
C THR A 55 3.58 -8.97 -4.21
N PHE A 56 3.17 -10.12 -3.68
CA PHE A 56 1.77 -10.52 -3.65
C PHE A 56 0.92 -9.56 -2.82
N LYS A 57 1.38 -9.17 -1.62
CA LYS A 57 0.68 -8.20 -0.76
C LYS A 57 0.55 -6.82 -1.41
N VAL A 58 1.61 -6.30 -2.03
CA VAL A 58 1.54 -5.02 -2.75
C VAL A 58 0.53 -5.11 -3.89
N ARG A 59 0.56 -6.19 -4.68
CA ARG A 59 -0.42 -6.41 -5.76
C ARG A 59 -1.84 -6.54 -5.22
N SER A 60 -2.06 -7.19 -4.06
CA SER A 60 -3.39 -7.32 -3.48
C SER A 60 -3.96 -5.98 -3.02
N TYR A 61 -3.16 -5.11 -2.41
CA TYR A 61 -3.61 -3.76 -2.03
C TYR A 61 -3.94 -2.89 -3.25
N ILE A 62 -3.12 -2.96 -4.28
CA ILE A 62 -3.39 -2.27 -5.55
C ILE A 62 -4.67 -2.79 -6.18
N LYS A 63 -4.86 -4.12 -6.21
CA LYS A 63 -6.08 -4.74 -6.72
C LYS A 63 -7.31 -4.28 -5.92
N GLN A 64 -7.24 -4.26 -4.59
CA GLN A 64 -8.34 -3.82 -3.72
C GLN A 64 -8.74 -2.36 -4.00
N TYR A 65 -7.76 -1.49 -4.23
CA TYR A 65 -8.02 -0.10 -4.66
C TYR A 65 -8.74 -0.04 -6.01
N TYR A 66 -8.25 -0.77 -7.02
CA TYR A 66 -8.88 -0.78 -8.34
C TYR A 66 -10.20 -1.58 -8.42
N ASP A 67 -10.50 -2.42 -7.42
CA ASP A 67 -11.78 -3.08 -7.34
C ASP A 67 -12.93 -2.09 -7.04
N ASP A 68 -12.60 -0.89 -6.52
CA ASP A 68 -13.48 0.27 -6.29
C ASP A 68 -14.80 -0.08 -5.59
N TRP A 69 -14.67 -0.89 -4.53
CA TRP A 69 -15.80 -1.24 -3.67
C TRP A 69 -16.31 0.00 -2.95
N LYS A 70 -17.63 0.17 -2.98
CA LYS A 70 -18.34 1.26 -2.33
C LYS A 70 -19.36 0.72 -1.35
N VAL A 71 -19.45 1.35 -0.19
CA VAL A 71 -20.40 1.01 0.87
C VAL A 71 -21.22 2.25 1.23
N CYS A 72 -22.50 2.06 1.48
CA CYS A 72 -23.35 3.14 1.97
C CYS A 72 -22.97 3.55 3.40
N ASP A 73 -22.89 4.86 3.64
CA ASP A 73 -22.57 5.45 4.96
C ASP A 73 -23.66 5.20 6.02
N GLU A 74 -24.89 4.91 5.59
CA GLU A 74 -26.03 4.73 6.49
C GLU A 74 -26.03 3.32 7.11
N GLN A 75 -25.96 3.27 8.45
CA GLN A 75 -25.84 2.02 9.23
C GLN A 75 -27.02 1.06 9.04
N SER A 76 -28.21 1.55 8.70
CA SER A 76 -29.39 0.73 8.40
C SER A 76 -29.34 0.08 7.02
N CYS A 77 -28.58 0.65 6.08
CA CYS A 77 -28.53 0.20 4.70
C CYS A 77 -27.31 -0.68 4.41
N LEU A 78 -26.10 -0.19 4.70
CA LEU A 78 -24.81 -0.87 4.47
C LEU A 78 -24.65 -1.51 3.07
N TYR A 79 -25.37 -1.01 2.07
CA TYR A 79 -25.36 -1.57 0.73
C TYR A 79 -23.96 -1.47 0.12
N ARG A 80 -23.43 -2.59 -0.36
CA ARG A 80 -22.06 -2.73 -0.89
C ARG A 80 -22.09 -3.09 -2.37
N THR A 81 -21.42 -2.31 -3.21
CA THR A 81 -21.40 -2.55 -4.67
C THR A 81 -20.08 -2.10 -5.30
N ARG A 82 -19.80 -2.62 -6.51
CA ARG A 82 -18.74 -2.16 -7.41
C ARG A 82 -19.28 -1.34 -8.58
N GLN A 83 -20.60 -1.23 -8.69
CA GLN A 83 -21.22 -0.53 -9.80
C GLN A 83 -20.84 0.95 -9.76
N VAL A 84 -20.25 1.43 -10.85
CA VAL A 84 -19.96 2.84 -11.03
C VAL A 84 -21.30 3.58 -11.18
N THR A 85 -21.59 4.46 -10.23
CA THR A 85 -22.79 5.29 -10.24
C THR A 85 -22.35 6.74 -10.43
N TYR A 86 -23.02 7.49 -11.30
CA TYR A 86 -22.73 8.92 -11.50
C TYR A 86 -23.14 9.77 -10.29
N SER A 87 -24.14 9.31 -9.53
CA SER A 87 -24.57 9.95 -8.29
C SER A 87 -23.75 9.45 -7.10
N LYS A 88 -23.54 10.35 -6.12
CA LYS A 88 -22.97 10.02 -4.81
C LYS A 88 -23.97 9.39 -3.85
N ASN A 89 -25.25 9.33 -4.22
CA ASN A 89 -26.32 8.79 -3.39
C ASN A 89 -26.32 7.26 -3.42
N CYS A 90 -26.93 6.65 -2.40
CA CYS A 90 -27.13 5.21 -2.35
C CYS A 90 -27.93 4.72 -3.57
N ILE A 91 -27.59 3.52 -4.04
CA ILE A 91 -28.31 2.86 -5.13
C ILE A 91 -29.69 2.38 -4.66
N ASN A 92 -29.81 2.05 -3.36
CA ASN A 92 -31.09 1.68 -2.78
C ASN A 92 -32.01 2.90 -2.72
N ARG A 93 -33.19 2.81 -3.34
CA ARG A 93 -34.16 3.91 -3.47
C ARG A 93 -34.77 4.35 -2.15
N GLU A 94 -34.79 3.46 -1.15
CA GLU A 94 -35.31 3.75 0.19
C GLU A 94 -34.25 4.34 1.12
N CYS A 95 -33.02 4.53 0.63
CA CYS A 95 -31.89 5.01 1.40
C CYS A 95 -31.45 6.40 0.92
N ASN A 96 -31.33 7.34 1.85
CA ASN A 96 -30.83 8.69 1.57
C ASN A 96 -29.33 8.84 1.89
N GLY A 97 -28.68 7.75 2.32
CA GLY A 97 -27.25 7.68 2.54
C GLY A 97 -26.42 7.95 1.28
N LYS A 98 -25.14 8.22 1.49
CA LYS A 98 -24.14 8.41 0.42
C LYS A 98 -23.27 7.18 0.28
N MET A 99 -22.87 6.86 -0.95
CA MET A 99 -21.89 5.81 -1.22
C MET A 99 -20.49 6.37 -0.98
N LYS A 100 -19.70 5.69 -0.15
CA LYS A 100 -18.29 5.99 0.10
C LYS A 100 -17.43 4.85 -0.42
N VAL A 101 -16.26 5.18 -0.94
CA VAL A 101 -15.26 4.18 -1.34
C VAL A 101 -14.74 3.52 -0.07
N GLU A 102 -14.72 2.19 -0.05
CA GLU A 102 -14.28 1.38 1.09
C GLU A 102 -12.76 1.51 1.29
N TYR A 103 -12.02 1.48 0.18
CA TYR A 103 -10.56 1.56 0.15
C TYR A 103 -10.09 2.75 -0.70
N ASP A 104 -9.88 3.89 -0.04
CA ASP A 104 -9.52 5.15 -0.67
C ASP A 104 -8.02 5.23 -1.05
N GLU A 105 -7.69 6.18 -1.93
CA GLU A 105 -6.30 6.44 -2.37
C GLU A 105 -5.37 6.72 -1.18
N GLN A 106 -5.87 7.43 -0.15
CA GLN A 106 -5.12 7.70 1.07
C GLN A 106 -4.76 6.41 1.83
N LYS A 107 -5.67 5.44 1.90
CA LYS A 107 -5.42 4.15 2.56
C LYS A 107 -4.35 3.36 1.81
N LEU A 108 -4.44 3.31 0.48
CA LEU A 108 -3.41 2.67 -0.36
C LEU A 108 -2.04 3.32 -0.15
N TYR A 109 -1.98 4.65 -0.18
CA TYR A 109 -0.74 5.40 0.01
C TYR A 109 -0.12 5.12 1.38
N LEU A 110 -0.90 5.17 2.46
CA LEU A 110 -0.41 4.87 3.81
C LEU A 110 0.06 3.42 3.95
N GLN A 111 -0.65 2.46 3.35
CA GLN A 111 -0.28 1.05 3.35
C GLN A 111 1.06 0.81 2.65
N LEU A 112 1.25 1.37 1.45
CA LEU A 112 2.50 1.24 0.71
C LEU A 112 3.65 1.99 1.41
N LEU A 113 3.36 3.15 1.99
CA LEU A 113 4.37 3.91 2.72
C LEU A 113 4.84 3.16 3.97
N TYR A 114 3.91 2.57 4.72
CA TYR A 114 4.25 1.73 5.86
C TYR A 114 5.20 0.60 5.44
N LEU A 115 4.87 -0.14 4.35
CA LEU A 115 5.74 -1.19 3.84
C LEU A 115 7.14 -0.68 3.44
N SER A 116 7.24 0.47 2.78
CA SER A 116 8.54 1.07 2.42
C SER A 116 9.37 1.47 3.66
N GLN A 117 8.71 1.91 4.72
CA GLN A 117 9.36 2.27 5.98
C GLN A 117 9.85 1.06 6.77
N LEU A 118 9.16 -0.10 6.67
CA LEU A 118 9.61 -1.33 7.31
C LEU A 118 11.00 -1.78 6.84
N PHE A 119 11.34 -1.53 5.58
CA PHE A 119 12.62 -1.89 4.96
C PHE A 119 13.60 -0.70 4.87
N ASP A 120 13.31 0.42 5.54
CA ASP A 120 14.19 1.60 5.49
C ASP A 120 15.38 1.44 6.45
N ILE A 121 16.49 0.99 5.87
CA ILE A 121 17.78 0.88 6.56
C ILE A 121 18.20 2.23 7.13
N ASN A 122 17.74 3.35 6.54
CA ASN A 122 18.15 4.66 7.00
C ASN A 122 17.63 5.01 8.39
N LYS A 123 16.52 4.42 8.80
CA LYS A 123 15.92 4.68 10.11
C LYS A 123 16.56 3.85 11.24
N VAL A 124 17.45 2.92 10.90
CA VAL A 124 18.06 2.01 11.88
C VAL A 124 19.30 2.65 12.49
N GLN A 125 19.39 2.66 13.83
CA GLN A 125 20.54 3.22 14.55
C GLN A 125 21.81 2.37 14.40
N LYS A 126 21.65 1.04 14.24
CA LYS A 126 22.73 0.05 14.23
C LYS A 126 23.06 -0.48 12.83
N ARG A 127 23.12 0.39 11.81
CA ARG A 127 23.35 -0.04 10.41
C ARG A 127 24.65 -0.82 10.21
N ALA A 128 25.67 -0.56 11.03
CA ALA A 128 26.97 -1.24 10.95
C ALA A 128 26.92 -2.74 11.32
N GLU A 129 25.85 -3.19 11.98
CA GLU A 129 25.65 -4.61 12.35
C GLU A 129 25.11 -5.45 11.18
N PHE A 130 24.71 -4.82 10.07
CA PHE A 130 24.13 -5.52 8.91
C PHE A 130 25.23 -5.93 7.93
N GLY A 131 25.20 -7.19 7.49
CA GLY A 131 26.06 -7.67 6.41
C GLY A 131 25.74 -6.96 5.08
N TYR A 132 26.77 -6.77 4.23
CA TYR A 132 26.63 -6.11 2.93
C TYR A 132 25.53 -6.74 2.05
N GLU A 133 25.44 -8.07 2.02
CA GLU A 133 24.42 -8.76 1.22
C GLU A 133 23.00 -8.49 1.76
N ASN A 134 22.82 -8.50 3.08
CA ASN A 134 21.52 -8.20 3.71
C ASN A 134 21.07 -6.76 3.39
N ILE A 135 22.00 -5.79 3.40
CA ILE A 135 21.71 -4.40 3.03
C ILE A 135 21.18 -4.32 1.60
N LYS A 136 21.83 -5.04 0.67
CA LYS A 136 21.42 -5.10 -0.73
C LYS A 136 20.05 -5.74 -0.90
N GLU A 137 19.80 -6.86 -0.21
CA GLU A 137 18.51 -7.54 -0.20
C GLU A 137 17.38 -6.65 0.34
N LEU A 138 17.58 -6.01 1.48
CA LEU A 138 16.62 -5.05 2.04
C LEU A 138 16.36 -3.87 1.09
N GLY A 139 17.42 -3.38 0.42
CA GLY A 139 17.30 -2.36 -0.62
C GLY A 139 16.42 -2.79 -1.80
N ARG A 140 16.45 -4.07 -2.17
CA ARG A 140 15.57 -4.64 -3.21
C ARG A 140 14.11 -4.72 -2.77
N LEU A 141 13.84 -5.06 -1.50
CA LEU A 141 12.47 -5.06 -0.96
C LEU A 141 11.90 -3.64 -0.93
N LYS A 142 12.72 -2.68 -0.50
CA LYS A 142 12.35 -1.27 -0.48
C LYS A 142 12.08 -0.75 -1.89
N SER A 143 12.96 -1.01 -2.86
CA SER A 143 12.79 -0.53 -4.24
C SER A 143 11.55 -1.11 -4.93
N LEU A 144 11.16 -2.34 -4.59
CA LEU A 144 9.92 -2.95 -5.07
C LEU A 144 8.69 -2.11 -4.68
N VAL A 145 8.62 -1.67 -3.42
CA VAL A 145 7.51 -0.86 -2.91
C VAL A 145 7.61 0.58 -3.40
N ASP A 146 8.82 1.16 -3.39
CA ASP A 146 9.05 2.55 -3.81
C ASP A 146 8.67 2.79 -5.26
N ARG A 147 8.90 1.81 -6.15
CA ARG A 147 8.43 1.86 -7.55
C ARG A 147 6.93 2.10 -7.67
N HIS A 148 6.13 1.51 -6.78
CA HIS A 148 4.68 1.74 -6.76
C HIS A 148 4.31 3.07 -6.07
N LEU A 149 5.08 3.48 -5.06
CA LEU A 149 4.90 4.79 -4.41
C LEU A 149 5.22 5.97 -5.33
N ASP A 150 6.25 5.87 -6.19
CA ASP A 150 6.62 6.90 -7.16
C ASP A 150 5.52 7.17 -8.19
N GLN A 151 4.63 6.20 -8.43
CA GLN A 151 3.50 6.32 -9.34
C GLN A 151 2.27 6.95 -8.69
N ASN A 152 2.22 7.02 -7.36
CA ASN A 152 1.06 7.56 -6.64
C ASN A 152 1.11 9.09 -6.62
N ALA A 153 0.01 9.72 -7.01
CA ALA A 153 -0.11 11.19 -7.08
C ALA A 153 0.07 11.84 -5.70
N LEU A 154 -0.41 11.19 -4.63
CA LEU A 154 -0.28 11.67 -3.25
C LEU A 154 1.17 11.77 -2.73
N ARG A 155 2.16 11.20 -3.43
CA ARG A 155 3.57 11.30 -3.02
C ARG A 155 4.17 12.67 -3.33
N TYR A 156 3.71 13.32 -4.40
CA TYR A 156 4.27 14.58 -4.87
C TYR A 156 3.22 15.67 -4.79
N VAL A 157 3.58 16.79 -4.18
CA VAL A 157 2.75 17.99 -4.19
C VAL A 157 3.32 18.93 -5.23
N ASN A 158 2.59 19.14 -6.33
CA ASN A 158 2.95 20.18 -7.29
C ASN A 158 2.60 21.56 -6.70
N LEU A 159 3.58 22.19 -6.06
CA LEU A 159 3.42 23.52 -5.47
C LEU A 159 3.03 24.57 -6.52
N GLY A 160 3.46 24.42 -7.78
CA GLY A 160 3.12 25.36 -8.85
C GLY A 160 1.61 25.40 -9.13
N GLU A 161 0.95 24.25 -9.20
CA GLU A 161 -0.50 24.16 -9.45
C GLU A 161 -1.33 24.66 -8.28
N LEU A 162 -0.87 24.45 -7.04
CA LEU A 162 -1.57 24.91 -5.83
C LEU A 162 -1.72 26.42 -5.76
N PHE A 163 -0.75 27.18 -6.28
CA PHE A 163 -0.76 28.65 -6.22
C PHE A 163 -1.30 29.33 -7.48
N ILE A 164 -1.67 28.56 -8.52
CA ILE A 164 -2.29 29.08 -9.76
C ILE A 164 -3.82 29.20 -9.63
N VAL A 165 -4.43 28.49 -8.69
CA VAL A 165 -5.89 28.50 -8.44
C VAL A 165 -6.32 29.76 -7.68
N ASN A 166 -6.19 30.92 -8.33
CA ASN A 166 -7.05 32.08 -8.06
C ASN A 166 -7.56 32.74 -9.35
N LYS A 167 -7.56 32.00 -10.46
CA LYS A 167 -8.35 32.33 -11.65
C LYS A 167 -8.94 31.05 -12.25
N ASN A 168 -10.24 30.86 -11.99
CA ASN A 168 -11.18 30.02 -12.73
C ASN A 168 -10.86 28.52 -12.83
N LEU A 169 -11.47 27.72 -11.95
CA LEU A 169 -11.55 26.27 -12.10
C LEU A 169 -12.44 25.89 -13.29
N GLN A 170 -11.84 25.48 -14.40
CA GLN A 170 -12.39 24.44 -15.27
C GLN A 170 -11.27 23.49 -15.71
N CYS A 171 -11.56 22.19 -15.54
CA CYS A 171 -10.84 21.01 -16.04
C CYS A 171 -9.49 20.66 -15.37
N ALA A 172 -9.58 20.04 -14.19
CA ALA A 172 -8.50 19.29 -13.58
C ALA A 172 -8.31 17.92 -14.24
N PHE A 173 -7.07 17.68 -14.68
CA PHE A 173 -6.33 16.42 -14.67
C PHE A 173 -7.07 15.10 -14.97
N THR A 174 -7.14 14.73 -16.25
CA THR A 174 -7.17 13.31 -16.65
C THR A 174 -6.44 13.09 -17.98
N LYS A 175 -5.11 13.19 -18.02
CA LYS A 175 -4.31 12.62 -19.12
C LYS A 175 -2.96 12.16 -18.60
N ASN A 176 -2.92 10.99 -17.95
CA ASN A 176 -1.76 10.07 -17.96
C ASN A 176 -1.96 8.76 -17.18
N LEU A 177 -3.08 8.54 -16.47
CA LEU A 177 -3.29 7.26 -15.77
C LEU A 177 -3.55 6.08 -16.72
N ILE A 178 -4.26 6.27 -17.84
CA ILE A 178 -4.71 5.15 -18.71
C ILE A 178 -3.54 4.42 -19.37
N THR A 179 -2.47 5.13 -19.77
CA THR A 179 -1.30 4.50 -20.43
C THR A 179 -0.43 3.71 -19.46
N VAL A 180 -0.39 4.10 -18.19
CA VAL A 180 0.38 3.39 -17.15
C VAL A 180 -0.41 2.20 -16.59
N ILE A 181 -1.74 2.35 -16.41
CA ILE A 181 -2.65 1.27 -15.98
C ILE A 181 -2.61 0.09 -16.97
N CYS A 182 -2.58 0.37 -18.27
CA CYS A 182 -2.50 -0.68 -19.30
C CYS A 182 -1.16 -1.42 -19.29
N ARG A 183 -0.08 -0.82 -18.77
CA ARG A 183 1.25 -1.47 -18.69
C ARG A 183 1.38 -2.37 -17.45
N ILE A 184 0.72 -2.03 -16.34
CA ILE A 184 0.72 -2.81 -15.10
C ILE A 184 -0.19 -4.05 -15.22
N MET A 185 -1.38 -3.91 -15.82
CA MET A 185 -2.27 -5.07 -16.01
C MET A 185 -1.83 -6.03 -17.12
N ARG A 186 -1.05 -5.57 -18.12
CA ARG A 186 -0.72 -6.36 -19.32
C ARG A 186 0.64 -7.06 -19.26
N LEU A 187 1.53 -6.71 -18.32
CA LEU A 187 2.87 -7.33 -18.20
C LEU A 187 3.02 -8.33 -17.04
N GLU A 188 2.05 -8.44 -16.12
CA GLU A 188 2.21 -9.31 -14.93
C GLU A 188 1.01 -10.26 -14.71
N MET A 189 0.17 -10.45 -15.73
CA MET A 189 -0.91 -11.45 -15.77
C MET A 189 -0.57 -12.68 -16.64
N PHE A 190 0.69 -12.83 -17.05
CA PHE A 190 1.27 -14.06 -17.62
C PHE A 190 2.58 -14.38 -16.90
#